data_AF-A0AAE3LV95-F1
#
_entry.id   AF-A0AAE3LV95-F1
#
_cell.length_a   1.000
_cell.length_b   1.000
_cell.length_c   1.000
_cell.angle_alpha   90.00
_cell.angle_beta   90.00
_cell.angle_gamma   90.00
#
_symmetry.space_group_name_H-M   'P 1'
#
loop_
_entity.id
_entity.type
_entity.pdbx_description
1 polymer ?
#
loop_
_entity_poly.entity_id
_entity_poly.type
_entity_poly.pdbx_seq_one_letter_code
_entity_poly.pdbx_strand_id
1 'polypeptide(L)'
;MHILIFCYHGKNRSRYLAEHLVSLGYSDVAFAGVNDSDHEKIQKEIDKAHVVITVRQNVRDHLHQHYCVDGKRLIELQVDDRPESLFPERGPLSGEAWRAFQREYVYPVLREQMETYLPLE
;
A
#
# COMPACT_ATOMS: atom_id res chain seq x y z
N MET A 1 -15.58 9.72 -0.79
CA MET A 1 -14.64 9.14 0.19
C MET A 1 -13.26 9.12 -0.46
N HIS A 2 -12.27 9.74 0.18
CA HIS A 2 -10.88 9.74 -0.28
C HIS A 2 -10.11 8.59 0.39
N ILE A 3 -9.47 7.74 -0.41
CA ILE A 3 -8.67 6.60 0.05
C ILE A 3 -7.19 6.88 -0.25
N LEU A 4 -6.33 6.81 0.77
CA LEU A 4 -4.89 6.99 0.60
C LEU A 4 -4.12 5.72 0.97
N ILE A 5 -3.31 5.22 0.03
CA ILE A 5 -2.61 3.94 0.18
C ILE A 5 -1.11 4.15 0.29
N PHE A 6 -0.50 3.55 1.32
CA PHE A 6 0.92 3.68 1.60
C PHE A 6 1.68 2.36 1.41
N CYS A 7 2.81 2.47 0.73
CA CYS A 7 3.93 1.54 0.90
C CYS A 7 5.19 2.31 1.28
N TYR A 8 6.34 1.65 1.43
CA TYR A 8 7.54 2.34 1.87
C TYR A 8 7.97 3.49 0.93
N HIS A 9 7.92 3.26 -0.39
CA HIS A 9 8.39 4.22 -1.41
C HIS A 9 7.31 4.78 -2.34
N GLY A 10 6.06 4.33 -2.24
CA GLY A 10 4.98 4.80 -3.13
C GLY A 10 5.06 4.35 -4.59
N LYS A 11 5.85 3.32 -4.93
CA LYS A 11 6.14 2.96 -6.34
C LYS A 11 5.47 1.69 -6.87
N ASN A 12 5.15 0.75 -5.98
CA ASN A 12 4.74 -0.60 -6.36
C ASN A 12 3.39 -0.99 -5.72
N ARG A 13 3.38 -1.72 -4.60
CA ARG A 13 2.16 -2.23 -3.93
C ARG A 13 1.06 -1.18 -3.74
N SER A 14 1.38 0.02 -3.26
CA SER A 14 0.38 1.06 -3.05
C SER A 14 -0.22 1.58 -4.36
N ARG A 15 0.62 1.77 -5.38
CA ARG A 15 0.18 2.15 -6.72
C ARG A 15 -0.71 1.06 -7.34
N TYR A 16 -0.26 -0.19 -7.29
CA TYR A 16 -1.04 -1.32 -7.80
C TYR A 16 -2.42 -1.40 -7.13
N LEU A 17 -2.47 -1.32 -5.81
CA LEU A 17 -3.73 -1.40 -5.08
C LEU A 17 -4.64 -0.19 -5.39
N ALA A 18 -4.07 1.00 -5.57
CA ALA A 18 -4.83 2.17 -5.98
C ALA A 18 -5.48 1.98 -7.36
N GLU A 19 -4.69 1.54 -8.34
CA GLU A 19 -5.17 1.21 -9.69
C GLU A 19 -6.27 0.12 -9.64
N HIS A 20 -6.10 -0.87 -8.76
CA HIS A 20 -7.10 -1.91 -8.56
C HIS A 20 -8.42 -1.37 -7.97
N LEU A 21 -8.37 -0.55 -6.92
CA LEU A 21 -9.58 0.07 -6.35
C LEU A 21 -10.27 0.98 -7.38
N VAL A 22 -9.52 1.74 -8.18
CA VAL A 22 -10.09 2.52 -9.28
C VAL A 22 -10.80 1.61 -10.28
N SER A 23 -10.22 0.44 -10.62
CA SER A 23 -10.87 -0.53 -11.51
C SER A 23 -12.17 -1.13 -10.93
N LEU A 24 -12.33 -1.12 -9.61
CA LEU A 24 -13.54 -1.54 -8.90
C LEU A 24 -14.58 -0.42 -8.75
N GLY A 25 -14.29 0.79 -9.26
CA GLY A 25 -15.23 1.91 -9.29
C GLY A 25 -15.01 2.98 -8.22
N TYR A 26 -13.97 2.88 -7.39
CA TYR A 26 -13.62 3.96 -6.46
C TYR A 26 -13.03 5.15 -7.23
N SER A 27 -13.66 6.31 -7.13
CA SER A 27 -13.30 7.49 -7.94
C SER A 27 -12.19 8.36 -7.36
N ASP A 28 -11.91 8.24 -6.06
CA ASP A 28 -10.99 9.12 -5.34
C ASP A 28 -9.99 8.30 -4.50
N VAL A 29 -8.97 7.79 -5.18
CA VAL A 29 -7.94 6.91 -4.63
C VAL A 29 -6.56 7.45 -4.96
N ALA A 30 -5.74 7.70 -3.93
CA ALA A 30 -4.38 8.16 -4.03
C ALA A 30 -3.40 7.14 -3.44
N PHE A 31 -2.13 7.25 -3.81
CA PHE A 31 -1.05 6.43 -3.25
C PHE A 31 0.20 7.26 -2.95
N ALA A 32 0.94 6.85 -1.94
CA ALA A 32 2.15 7.53 -1.51
C ALA A 32 3.18 6.58 -0.88
N GLY A 33 4.38 7.13 -0.64
CA GLY A 33 5.46 6.52 0.12
C GLY A 33 5.52 7.12 1.51
N VAL A 34 5.67 6.29 2.56
CA VAL A 34 5.86 6.83 3.91
C VAL A 34 7.25 7.45 4.10
N ASN A 35 8.24 7.00 3.32
CA ASN A 35 9.61 7.53 3.29
C ASN A 35 9.75 8.66 2.24
N ASP A 36 8.72 9.47 2.01
CA ASP A 36 8.83 10.68 1.21
C ASP A 36 9.60 11.74 2.01
N SER A 37 10.43 12.55 1.34
CA SER A 37 11.18 13.62 2.01
C SER A 37 10.31 14.81 2.40
N ASP A 38 9.15 14.99 1.76
CA ASP A 38 8.24 16.09 2.01
C ASP A 38 7.11 15.66 2.96
N HIS A 39 7.42 15.64 4.26
CA HIS A 39 6.46 15.23 5.29
C HIS A 39 5.22 16.13 5.34
N GLU A 40 5.35 17.43 5.08
CA GLU A 40 4.21 18.36 5.11
C GLU A 40 3.20 18.02 4.00
N LYS A 41 3.70 17.73 2.80
CA LYS A 41 2.86 17.28 1.69
C LYS A 41 2.16 15.96 2.03
N ILE A 42 2.86 14.99 2.60
CA ILE A 42 2.24 13.70 2.98
C ILE A 42 1.16 13.91 4.04
N GLN A 43 1.40 14.75 5.06
CA GLN A 43 0.39 15.08 6.06
C GLN A 43 -0.86 15.69 5.42
N LYS A 44 -0.69 16.64 4.48
CA LYS A 44 -1.84 17.24 3.76
C LYS A 44 -2.67 16.23 2.97
N GLU A 45 -2.05 15.19 2.43
CA GLU A 45 -2.78 14.10 1.76
C GLU A 45 -3.51 13.21 2.77
N ILE A 46 -2.88 12.89 3.90
CA ILE A 46 -3.51 12.15 5.01
C ILE A 46 -4.72 12.92 5.56
N ASP A 47 -4.61 14.24 5.70
CA ASP A 47 -5.67 15.10 6.23
C ASP A 47 -6.93 15.05 5.35
N LYS A 48 -6.77 14.92 4.03
CA LYS A 48 -7.88 14.76 3.07
C LYS A 48 -8.48 13.34 3.09
N ALA A 49 -7.71 12.35 3.52
CA ALA A 49 -8.13 10.96 3.54
C ALA A 49 -9.23 10.70 4.56
N HIS A 50 -10.12 9.78 4.18
CA HIS A 50 -11.11 9.19 5.08
C HIS A 50 -10.63 7.80 5.52
N VAL A 51 -10.06 7.06 4.56
CA VAL A 51 -9.44 5.74 4.76
C VAL A 51 -7.96 5.83 4.43
N VAL A 52 -7.11 5.32 5.32
CA VAL A 52 -5.68 5.16 5.06
C VAL A 52 -5.34 3.67 5.10
N ILE A 53 -4.74 3.17 4.02
CA ILE A 53 -4.39 1.76 3.86
C ILE A 53 -2.87 1.63 3.88
N THR A 54 -2.33 0.70 4.66
CA THR A 54 -0.90 0.38 4.68
C THR A 54 -0.69 -1.07 4.24
N VAL A 55 0.38 -1.33 3.49
CA VAL A 55 0.61 -2.68 2.90
C VAL A 55 1.48 -3.60 3.76
N ARG A 56 2.00 -3.10 4.89
CA ARG A 56 2.82 -3.84 5.87
C ARG A 56 2.82 -3.13 7.22
N GLN A 57 3.06 -3.90 8.28
CA GLN A 57 3.22 -3.37 9.64
C GLN A 57 4.28 -2.27 9.77
N ASN A 58 5.48 -2.46 9.21
CA ASN A 58 6.54 -1.45 9.32
C ASN A 58 6.19 -0.12 8.63
N VAL A 59 5.31 -0.14 7.63
CA VAL A 59 4.78 1.07 6.98
C VAL A 59 3.80 1.77 7.91
N ARG A 60 2.92 1.01 8.57
CA ARG A 60 2.02 1.54 9.61
C ARG A 60 2.78 2.16 10.77
N ASP A 61 3.82 1.48 11.27
CA ASP A 61 4.62 1.98 12.38
C ASP A 61 5.28 3.32 12.02
N HIS A 62 5.87 3.41 10.83
CA HIS A 62 6.44 4.66 10.33
C HIS A 62 5.39 5.75 10.16
N LEU A 63 4.19 5.39 9.67
CA LEU A 63 3.08 6.31 9.52
C LEU A 63 2.69 6.93 10.89
N HIS A 64 2.52 6.11 11.93
CA HIS A 64 2.19 6.58 13.28
C HIS A 64 3.31 7.39 13.96
N GLN A 65 4.57 7.11 13.62
CA GLN A 65 5.71 7.82 14.20
C GLN A 65 5.86 9.24 13.66
N HIS A 66 5.48 9.46 12.40
CA HIS A 66 5.80 10.70 11.67
C HIS A 66 4.58 11.53 11.30
N TYR A 67 3.37 10.97 11.34
CA TYR A 67 2.17 11.63 10.86
C TYR A 67 0.99 11.50 11.84
N CYS A 68 0.12 12.50 11.82
CA CYS A 68 -1.15 12.45 12.54
C CYS A 68 -2.19 11.72 11.67
N VAL A 69 -2.73 10.62 12.17
CA VAL A 69 -3.74 9.80 11.49
C VAL A 69 -5.04 9.71 12.29
N ASP A 70 -5.24 10.64 13.22
CA ASP A 70 -6.41 10.65 14.09
C ASP A 70 -7.69 10.89 13.30
N GLY A 71 -8.76 10.18 13.68
CA GLY A 71 -10.06 10.25 13.01
C GLY A 71 -10.10 9.60 11.62
N LYS A 72 -9.02 8.91 11.20
CA LYS A 72 -8.97 8.16 9.95
C LYS A 72 -9.32 6.70 10.18
N ARG A 73 -10.02 6.06 9.23
CA ARG A 73 -10.17 4.61 9.21
C ARG A 73 -8.86 3.99 8.73
N LEU A 74 -8.15 3.29 9.60
CA LEU A 74 -6.90 2.63 9.27
C LEU A 74 -7.13 1.17 8.87
N ILE A 75 -6.61 0.79 7.70
CA ILE A 75 -6.60 -0.58 7.22
C ILE A 75 -5.14 -1.01 7.07
N GLU A 76 -4.81 -2.15 7.64
CA GLU A 76 -3.48 -2.73 7.54
C GLU A 76 -3.59 -4.05 6.80
N LEU A 77 -2.87 -4.12 5.68
CA LEU A 77 -2.63 -5.34 4.93
C LEU A 77 -1.23 -5.83 5.27
N GLN A 78 -1.01 -7.14 5.15
CA GLN A 78 0.28 -7.77 5.37
C GLN A 78 0.72 -8.51 4.12
N VAL A 79 1.58 -7.89 3.31
CA VAL A 79 2.15 -8.57 2.15
C VAL A 79 3.67 -8.53 2.18
N ASP A 80 4.30 -9.70 2.02
CA ASP A 80 5.72 -9.76 1.70
C ASP A 80 5.92 -9.59 0.19
N ASP A 81 6.89 -8.77 -0.19
CA ASP A 81 7.26 -8.44 -1.56
C ASP A 81 8.75 -8.68 -1.85
N ARG A 82 9.46 -9.33 -0.92
CA ARG A 82 10.84 -9.76 -1.10
C ARG A 82 10.86 -11.20 -1.58
N PRO A 83 11.44 -11.49 -2.76
CA PRO A 83 11.58 -12.85 -3.25
C PRO A 83 12.29 -13.76 -2.25
N GLU A 84 13.33 -13.26 -1.57
CA GLU A 84 14.10 -14.05 -0.61
C GLU A 84 13.28 -14.49 0.62
N SER A 85 12.22 -13.74 0.98
CA SER A 85 11.34 -14.13 2.08
C SER A 85 10.43 -15.30 1.70
N LEU A 86 10.02 -15.39 0.43
CA LEU A 86 9.09 -16.42 -0.06
C LEU A 86 9.82 -17.62 -0.66
N PHE A 87 11.00 -17.40 -1.22
CA PHE A 87 11.84 -18.39 -1.88
C PHE A 87 13.30 -18.13 -1.52
N PRO A 88 13.77 -18.53 -0.33
CA PRO A 88 15.12 -18.24 0.17
C PRO A 88 16.24 -18.75 -0.75
N GLU A 89 15.98 -19.84 -1.47
CA GLU A 89 16.90 -20.42 -2.46
C GLU A 89 17.00 -19.62 -3.77
N ARG A 90 16.10 -18.66 -4.00
CA ARG A 90 16.13 -17.79 -5.18
C ARG A 90 16.89 -16.51 -4.81
N GLY A 91 17.94 -16.21 -5.56
CA GLY A 91 18.66 -14.95 -5.46
C GLY A 91 17.79 -13.73 -5.80
N PRO A 92 18.33 -12.51 -5.66
CA PRO A 92 17.58 -11.29 -5.91
C PRO A 92 17.05 -11.23 -7.34
N LEU A 93 15.76 -10.92 -7.49
CA LEU A 93 15.11 -10.77 -8.79
C LEU A 93 15.19 -9.31 -9.27
N SER A 94 15.32 -9.13 -10.57
CA SER A 94 15.28 -7.80 -11.20
C SER A 94 14.47 -7.83 -12.50
N GLY A 95 14.15 -6.63 -13.03
CA GLY A 95 13.47 -6.48 -14.31
C GLY A 95 12.16 -7.25 -14.40
N GLU A 96 11.99 -8.04 -15.47
CA GLU A 96 10.76 -8.78 -15.73
C GLU A 96 10.53 -9.92 -14.73
N ALA A 97 11.59 -10.58 -14.25
CA ALA A 97 11.47 -11.65 -13.25
C ALA A 97 10.88 -11.11 -11.94
N TRP A 98 11.31 -9.91 -11.53
CA TRP A 98 10.72 -9.24 -10.37
C TRP A 98 9.26 -8.86 -10.62
N ARG A 99 8.91 -8.35 -11.81
CA ARG A 99 7.51 -8.02 -12.14
C ARG A 99 6.62 -9.25 -12.16
N ALA A 100 7.10 -10.36 -12.72
CA ALA A 100 6.39 -11.64 -12.73
C ALA A 100 6.12 -12.12 -11.29
N PHE A 101 7.15 -12.08 -10.43
CA PHE A 101 7.01 -12.40 -9.01
C PHE A 101 5.93 -11.54 -8.32
N GLN A 102 5.92 -10.22 -8.56
CA GLN A 102 4.90 -9.34 -7.98
C GLN A 102 3.48 -9.72 -8.43
N ARG A 103 3.29 -10.01 -9.73
CA ARG A 103 1.98 -10.39 -10.28
C ARG A 103 1.48 -11.73 -9.76
N GLU A 104 2.38 -12.68 -9.57
CA GLU A 104 2.04 -14.06 -9.20
C GLU A 104 1.86 -14.25 -7.70
N TYR A 105 2.67 -13.57 -6.87
CA TYR A 105 2.72 -13.84 -5.43
C TYR A 105 2.30 -12.65 -4.55
N VAL A 106 2.50 -11.41 -4.98
CA VAL A 106 2.26 -10.23 -4.12
C VAL A 106 0.86 -9.65 -4.37
N TYR A 107 0.54 -9.36 -5.62
CA TYR A 107 -0.71 -8.72 -5.98
C TYR A 107 -1.97 -9.54 -5.66
N PRO A 108 -1.99 -10.88 -5.83
CA PRO A 108 -3.15 -11.67 -5.43
C PRO A 108 -3.45 -11.57 -3.94
N VAL A 109 -2.40 -11.62 -3.10
CA VAL A 109 -2.54 -11.50 -1.64
C VAL A 109 -3.06 -10.12 -1.23
N LEU A 110 -2.60 -9.05 -1.90
CA LEU A 110 -3.14 -7.70 -1.68
C LEU A 110 -4.64 -7.63 -2.00
N ARG A 111 -5.08 -8.23 -3.11
CA ARG A 111 -6.49 -8.25 -3.50
C ARG A 111 -7.33 -9.04 -2.51
N GLU A 112 -6.90 -10.25 -2.19
CA GLU A 112 -7.59 -11.15 -1.26
C GLU A 112 -7.79 -10.50 0.11
N GLN A 113 -6.76 -9.87 0.67
CA GLN A 113 -6.91 -9.16 1.94
C GLN A 113 -7.82 -7.94 1.81
N MET A 114 -7.73 -7.20 0.69
CA MET A 114 -8.58 -6.03 0.47
C MET A 114 -10.06 -6.40 0.38
N GLU A 115 -10.41 -7.55 -0.22
CA GLU A 115 -11.78 -8.04 -0.34
C GLU A 115 -12.51 -8.11 1.00
N THR A 116 -11.81 -8.42 2.10
CA THR A 116 -12.39 -8.48 3.46
C THR A 116 -12.89 -7.14 3.98
N TYR A 117 -12.42 -6.03 3.40
CA TYR A 117 -12.79 -4.66 3.79
C TYR A 117 -13.74 -4.00 2.79
N LEU A 118 -14.03 -4.63 1.66
CA LEU A 118 -14.91 -4.10 0.63
C LEU A 118 -16.39 -4.46 0.93
N PRO A 119 -17.35 -3.57 0.61
CA PRO A 119 -17.14 -2.20 0.13
C PRO A 119 -16.60 -1.28 1.24
N LEU A 120 -15.77 -0.32 0.84
CA LEU A 120 -15.33 0.75 1.72
C LEU A 120 -16.45 1.81 1.78
N GLU A 121 -17.05 1.94 2.96
CA GLU A 121 -18.01 2.99 3.34
C GLU A 121 -17.32 4.16 4.04
#